data_AF-A0A0S6XMW1-F1
#
_entry.id   AF-A0A0S6XMW1-F1
#
_cell.length_a   1.000
_cell.length_b   1.000
_cell.length_c   1.000
_cell.angle_alpha   90.00
_cell.angle_beta   90.00
_cell.angle_gamma   90.00
#
_symmetry.space_group_name_H-M   'P 1'
#
loop_
_entity.id
_entity.type
_entity.pdbx_description
1 polymer ?
#
loop_
_entity_poly.entity_id
_entity_poly.type
_entity_poly.pdbx_seq_one_letter_code
_entity_poly.pdbx_strand_id
1 'polypeptide(L)'
;MNGALEKPRRGNPSLDVAIFFKLDRGATFVDHHCFLVARGEPHSQTIVHHSSFEVEDIDTQFMGHQWLRDKGYGLVWGIGRHVHGSQVFDYWYDTSRFIIEHYADGDVVNCDTEPNRAAAGNMAVWGPPPPEIWQVKVKTANPKEEEEEKAAADTLPRPVAAVSG
;
A
#
# COMPACT_ATOMS: atom_id res chain seq x y z
N MET A 1 -1.59 -38.66 -5.46
CA MET A 1 -2.90 -38.01 -5.65
C MET A 1 -2.65 -36.53 -5.81
N ASN A 2 -3.13 -35.96 -6.91
CA ASN A 2 -2.76 -34.64 -7.43
C ASN A 2 -3.34 -33.51 -6.56
N GLY A 3 -2.49 -32.79 -5.85
CA GLY A 3 -2.83 -31.46 -5.31
C GLY A 3 -2.69 -30.44 -6.44
N ALA A 4 -3.75 -30.26 -7.22
CA ALA A 4 -3.79 -29.19 -8.20
C ALA A 4 -3.69 -27.85 -7.45
N LEU A 5 -2.60 -27.12 -7.68
CA LEU A 5 -2.47 -25.71 -7.30
C LEU A 5 -3.70 -24.98 -7.85
N GLU A 6 -4.57 -24.48 -6.97
CA GLU A 6 -5.69 -23.65 -7.38
C GLU A 6 -5.16 -22.49 -8.22
N LYS A 7 -5.65 -22.37 -9.44
CA LYS A 7 -5.34 -21.21 -10.29
C LYS A 7 -5.80 -19.95 -9.55
N PRO A 8 -4.97 -18.90 -9.45
CA PRO A 8 -5.40 -17.66 -8.82
C PRO A 8 -6.70 -17.18 -9.48
N ARG A 9 -7.72 -16.90 -8.67
CA ARG A 9 -9.01 -16.37 -9.15
C ARG A 9 -8.71 -15.12 -9.96
N ARG A 10 -9.01 -15.14 -11.26
CA ARG A 10 -8.91 -13.95 -12.10
C ARG A 10 -9.81 -12.87 -11.52
N GLY A 11 -9.23 -11.73 -11.11
CA GLY A 11 -9.97 -10.58 -10.65
C GLY A 11 -10.99 -10.12 -11.72
N ASN A 12 -12.03 -9.40 -11.29
CA ASN A 12 -13.01 -8.85 -12.23
C ASN A 12 -12.31 -7.82 -13.14
N PRO A 13 -12.19 -8.06 -14.46
CA PRO A 13 -11.47 -7.17 -15.37
C PRO A 13 -12.16 -5.82 -15.56
N SER A 14 -13.41 -5.67 -15.11
CA SER A 14 -14.14 -4.39 -15.16
C SER A 14 -14.01 -3.55 -13.88
N LEU A 15 -13.30 -4.04 -12.85
CA LEU A 15 -13.17 -3.33 -11.59
C LEU A 15 -11.86 -2.54 -11.53
N ASP A 16 -11.98 -1.22 -11.54
CA ASP A 16 -10.86 -0.32 -11.23
C ASP A 16 -10.59 -0.29 -9.73
N VAL A 17 -9.33 -0.55 -9.37
CA VAL A 17 -8.87 -0.59 -7.98
C VAL A 17 -7.98 0.58 -7.60
N ALA A 18 -7.27 1.17 -8.57
CA ALA A 18 -6.39 2.32 -8.37
C ALA A 18 -6.24 3.10 -9.66
N ILE A 19 -6.08 4.42 -9.56
CA ILE A 19 -5.79 5.32 -10.68
C ILE A 19 -4.79 6.40 -10.26
N PHE A 20 -3.78 6.59 -11.11
CA PHE A 20 -2.72 7.57 -10.96
C PHE A 20 -3.02 8.75 -11.89
N PHE A 21 -3.15 9.96 -11.33
CA PHE A 21 -3.43 11.19 -12.08
C PHE A 21 -2.19 12.08 -12.16
N LYS A 22 -1.81 12.43 -13.39
CA LYS A 22 -0.81 13.47 -13.68
C LYS A 22 -1.47 14.85 -13.80
N LEU A 23 -0.66 15.91 -13.66
CA LEU A 23 -1.08 17.26 -14.06
C LEU A 23 -1.13 17.38 -15.60
N ASP A 24 -2.13 18.08 -16.11
CA ASP A 24 -2.16 18.43 -17.53
C ASP A 24 -1.41 19.74 -17.78
N ARG A 25 -0.20 19.62 -18.35
CA ARG A 25 0.65 20.75 -18.75
C ARG A 25 0.98 20.71 -20.25
N GLY A 26 0.11 20.07 -21.05
CA GLY A 26 0.34 19.88 -22.48
C GLY A 26 1.60 19.07 -22.75
N ALA A 27 2.47 19.59 -23.63
CA ALA A 27 3.72 18.93 -24.02
C ALA A 27 4.80 18.95 -22.93
N THR A 28 4.62 19.71 -21.85
CA THR A 28 5.59 19.76 -20.75
C THR A 28 5.53 18.45 -19.97
N PHE A 29 6.69 17.78 -19.84
CA PHE A 29 6.81 16.60 -19.01
C PHE A 29 6.55 16.93 -17.53
N VAL A 30 5.79 16.05 -16.88
CA VAL A 30 5.45 16.09 -15.46
C VAL A 30 5.62 14.71 -14.86
N ASP A 31 5.69 14.61 -13.54
CA ASP A 31 5.69 13.33 -12.84
C ASP A 31 4.48 12.49 -13.26
N HIS A 32 4.68 11.18 -13.33
CA HIS A 32 3.64 10.25 -13.75
C HIS A 32 2.35 10.37 -12.92
N HIS A 33 2.45 10.82 -11.67
CA HIS A 33 1.28 11.25 -10.91
C HIS A 33 1.62 12.31 -9.87
N CYS A 34 0.60 13.10 -9.54
CA CYS A 34 0.57 13.96 -8.36
C CYS A 34 -0.61 13.60 -7.43
N PHE A 35 -1.49 12.69 -7.85
CA PHE A 35 -2.66 12.28 -7.09
C PHE A 35 -3.04 10.82 -7.40
N LEU A 36 -3.12 10.00 -6.36
CA LEU A 36 -3.55 8.60 -6.44
C LEU A 36 -4.93 8.47 -5.79
N VAL A 37 -5.86 7.81 -6.49
CA VAL A 37 -7.12 7.35 -5.90
C VAL A 37 -7.13 5.82 -5.92
N ALA A 38 -7.18 5.24 -4.72
CA ALA A 38 -7.30 3.80 -4.54
C ALA A 38 -8.67 3.44 -3.94
N ARG A 39 -9.21 2.31 -4.35
CA ARG A 39 -10.48 1.79 -3.86
C ARG A 39 -10.32 1.26 -2.44
N GLY A 40 -11.06 1.86 -1.50
CA GLY A 40 -11.20 1.35 -0.15
C GLY A 40 -12.14 0.13 -0.06
N GLU A 41 -12.19 -0.49 1.12
CA GLU A 41 -13.15 -1.56 1.39
C GLU A 41 -14.60 -1.04 1.28
N PRO A 42 -15.57 -1.89 0.87
CA PRO A 42 -16.97 -1.50 0.89
C PRO A 42 -17.38 -0.98 2.26
N HIS A 43 -18.05 0.18 2.29
CA HIS A 43 -18.50 0.85 3.52
C HIS A 43 -17.39 1.38 4.45
N SER A 44 -16.14 1.44 3.99
CA SER A 44 -15.08 2.15 4.71
C SER A 44 -15.20 3.67 4.54
N GLN A 45 -14.67 4.43 5.49
CA GLN A 45 -14.49 5.86 5.31
C GLN A 45 -13.38 6.15 4.29
N THR A 46 -13.47 7.30 3.62
CA THR A 46 -12.37 7.84 2.82
C THR A 46 -11.25 8.29 3.74
N ILE A 47 -10.02 7.85 3.46
CA ILE A 47 -8.82 8.20 4.21
C ILE A 47 -7.74 8.72 3.27
N VAL A 48 -6.79 9.51 3.81
CA VAL A 48 -5.55 9.82 3.11
C VAL A 48 -4.58 8.65 3.30
N HIS A 49 -4.08 8.11 2.20
CA HIS A 49 -3.25 6.91 2.21
C HIS A 49 -1.79 7.20 2.63
N HIS A 50 -1.14 8.15 1.97
CA HIS A 50 0.17 8.71 2.32
C HIS A 50 0.34 10.07 1.61
N SER A 51 1.44 10.78 1.90
CA SER A 51 1.92 11.90 1.10
C SER A 51 3.35 11.62 0.66
N SER A 52 3.67 11.96 -0.58
CA SER A 52 4.95 11.62 -1.21
C SER A 52 5.78 12.87 -1.49
N PHE A 53 7.09 12.77 -1.29
CA PHE A 53 8.04 13.86 -1.47
C PHE A 53 9.23 13.39 -2.31
N GLU A 54 9.53 14.14 -3.36
CA GLU A 54 10.69 13.88 -4.20
C GLU A 54 11.97 14.21 -3.42
N VAL A 55 12.99 13.35 -3.55
CA VAL A 55 14.35 13.62 -3.12
C VAL A 55 15.27 13.73 -4.35
N GLU A 56 16.40 14.41 -4.17
CA GLU A 56 17.29 14.82 -5.26
C GLU A 56 17.69 13.67 -6.21
N ASP A 57 18.07 12.53 -5.64
CA ASP A 57 18.53 11.37 -6.38
C ASP A 57 18.46 10.08 -5.55
N ILE A 58 18.82 8.96 -6.20
CA ILE A 58 18.84 7.64 -5.57
C ILE A 58 19.86 7.59 -4.42
N ASP A 59 21.01 8.25 -4.52
CA ASP A 59 21.98 8.23 -3.42
C ASP A 59 21.40 8.92 -2.16
N THR A 60 20.70 10.04 -2.35
CA THR A 60 19.99 10.77 -1.29
C THR A 60 18.87 9.93 -0.69
N GLN A 61 18.13 9.19 -1.51
CA GLN A 61 17.12 8.24 -1.05
C GLN A 61 17.72 7.19 -0.11
N PHE A 62 18.85 6.57 -0.49
CA PHE A 62 19.49 5.52 0.31
C PHE A 62 20.15 6.08 1.57
N MET A 63 20.80 7.25 1.48
CA MET A 63 21.37 7.94 2.64
C MET A 63 20.27 8.38 3.62
N GLY A 64 19.18 8.94 3.13
CA GLY A 64 18.02 9.34 3.93
C GLY A 64 17.38 8.15 4.64
N HIS A 65 17.21 7.04 3.93
CA HIS A 65 16.73 5.78 4.50
C HIS A 65 17.61 5.32 5.68
N GLN A 66 18.93 5.27 5.46
CA GLN A 66 19.89 4.87 6.48
C GLN A 66 19.83 5.80 7.70
N TRP A 67 19.78 7.11 7.46
CA TRP A 67 19.71 8.12 8.52
C TRP A 67 18.43 7.99 9.36
N LEU A 68 17.26 7.83 8.73
CA LEU A 68 15.98 7.65 9.42
C LEU A 68 15.96 6.37 10.26
N ARG A 69 16.52 5.28 9.72
CA ARG A 69 16.68 4.02 10.46
C ARG A 69 17.53 4.20 11.71
N ASP A 70 18.67 4.88 11.58
CA ASP A 70 19.60 5.10 12.69
C ASP A 70 19.05 6.05 13.76
N LYS A 71 18.08 6.90 13.38
CA LYS A 71 17.30 7.74 14.29
C LYS A 71 16.11 7.01 14.94
N GLY A 72 15.81 5.78 14.53
CA GLY A 72 14.73 4.98 15.10
C GLY A 72 13.33 5.39 14.62
N TYR A 73 13.21 6.02 13.45
CA TYR A 73 11.90 6.26 12.85
C TYR A 73 11.20 4.95 12.48
N GLY A 74 9.87 4.97 12.47
CA GLY A 74 9.07 3.78 12.17
C GLY A 74 9.06 3.50 10.67
N LEU A 75 9.77 2.46 10.24
CA LEU A 75 9.73 2.01 8.85
C LEU A 75 8.36 1.39 8.52
N VAL A 76 7.75 1.80 7.41
CA VAL A 76 6.51 1.21 6.87
C VAL A 76 6.86 0.21 5.77
N TRP A 77 7.62 0.65 4.78
CA TRP A 77 8.05 -0.20 3.66
C TRP A 77 9.46 0.22 3.23
N GLY A 78 10.38 -0.74 3.22
CA GLY A 78 11.79 -0.51 2.88
C GLY A 78 12.00 -0.19 1.40
N ILE A 79 13.24 0.14 1.06
CA ILE A 79 13.61 0.60 -0.28
C ILE A 79 13.16 -0.39 -1.36
N GLY A 80 12.44 0.11 -2.36
CA GLY A 80 11.98 -0.65 -3.50
C GLY A 80 11.86 0.20 -4.76
N ARG A 81 11.41 -0.41 -5.86
CA ARG A 81 11.03 0.30 -7.08
C ARG A 81 9.62 -0.06 -7.50
N HIS A 82 8.76 0.93 -7.72
CA HIS A 82 7.40 0.69 -8.16
C HIS A 82 7.33 0.17 -9.59
N VAL A 83 6.34 -0.68 -9.87
CA VAL A 83 6.02 -1.08 -11.25
C VAL A 83 5.40 0.09 -12.03
N HIS A 84 4.51 0.85 -11.37
CA HIS A 84 3.84 2.00 -11.97
C HIS A 84 4.69 3.24 -11.75
N GLY A 85 5.04 3.91 -12.86
CA GLY A 85 5.87 5.12 -12.86
C GLY A 85 7.31 4.94 -12.41
N SER A 86 7.76 3.69 -12.23
CA SER A 86 9.17 3.31 -12.04
C SER A 86 9.91 3.97 -10.87
N GLN A 87 9.26 4.75 -9.99
CA GLN A 87 9.98 5.48 -8.95
C GLN A 87 10.59 4.54 -7.91
N VAL A 88 11.81 4.87 -7.46
CA VAL A 88 12.39 4.31 -6.23
C VAL A 88 11.64 4.92 -5.06
N PHE A 89 11.30 4.11 -4.08
CA PHE A 89 10.54 4.55 -2.91
C PHE A 89 11.16 4.06 -1.61
N ASP A 90 10.86 4.77 -0.53
CA ASP A 90 10.71 4.19 0.80
C ASP A 90 9.56 4.86 1.56
N TYR A 91 9.02 4.17 2.57
CA TYR A 91 7.87 4.65 3.32
C TYR A 91 8.12 4.63 4.82
N TRP A 92 7.74 5.72 5.49
CA TRP A 92 7.99 5.96 6.91
C TRP A 92 6.74 6.48 7.62
N TYR A 93 6.64 6.18 8.90
CA TYR A 93 5.75 6.91 9.79
C TYR A 93 6.40 8.23 10.21
N ASP A 94 5.66 9.32 10.08
CA ASP A 94 6.01 10.58 10.72
C ASP A 94 5.75 10.52 12.25
N THR A 95 5.99 11.63 12.94
CA THR A 95 5.75 11.73 14.39
C THR A 95 4.27 11.68 14.78
N SER A 96 3.35 11.90 13.84
CA SER A 96 1.90 11.80 14.03
C SER A 96 1.32 10.43 13.66
N ARG A 97 2.17 9.50 13.19
CA ARG A 97 1.81 8.18 12.64
C ARG A 97 1.12 8.23 11.27
N PHE A 98 1.23 9.35 10.57
CA PHE A 98 0.90 9.46 9.16
C PHE A 98 2.03 8.86 8.30
N ILE A 99 1.70 8.34 7.11
CA ILE A 99 2.67 7.69 6.22
C ILE A 99 3.22 8.71 5.23
N ILE A 100 4.55 8.77 5.16
CA ILE A 100 5.33 9.60 4.25
C ILE A 100 6.10 8.69 3.30
N GLU A 101 6.03 8.99 2.01
CA GLU A 101 6.88 8.38 0.99
C GLU A 101 8.00 9.37 0.62
N HIS A 102 9.23 8.89 0.54
CA HIS A 102 10.27 9.57 -0.24
C HIS A 102 10.42 8.82 -1.56
N TYR A 103 10.55 9.56 -2.66
CA TYR A 103 10.77 8.96 -3.96
C TYR A 103 11.83 9.68 -4.79
N ALA A 104 12.43 8.95 -5.72
CA ALA A 104 13.33 9.47 -6.74
C ALA A 104 13.26 8.63 -8.02
N ASP A 105 13.76 9.16 -9.13
CA ASP A 105 13.92 8.44 -10.40
C ASP A 105 12.60 7.84 -10.94
N GLY A 106 11.54 8.67 -10.93
CA GLY A 106 10.25 8.34 -11.49
C GLY A 106 10.13 8.68 -12.98
N ASP A 107 9.23 7.98 -13.67
CA ASP A 107 8.88 8.30 -15.05
C ASP A 107 8.20 9.67 -15.14
N VAL A 108 8.52 10.40 -16.20
CA VAL A 108 7.84 11.64 -16.56
C VAL A 108 7.02 11.43 -17.84
N VAL A 109 5.87 12.09 -17.91
CA VAL A 109 4.85 11.89 -18.94
C VAL A 109 4.27 13.23 -19.39
N ASN A 110 3.64 13.29 -20.56
CA ASN A 110 3.02 14.51 -21.09
C ASN A 110 1.67 14.21 -21.78
N CYS A 111 1.15 15.14 -22.59
CA CYS A 111 -0.10 14.92 -23.34
C CYS A 111 -0.02 13.83 -24.43
N ASP A 112 1.18 13.49 -24.90
CA ASP A 112 1.40 12.47 -25.92
C ASP A 112 1.57 11.07 -25.32
N THR A 113 1.67 10.97 -23.99
CA THR A 113 1.72 9.68 -23.28
C THR A 113 0.32 9.14 -23.07
N GLU A 114 -0.01 8.03 -23.74
CA GLU A 114 -1.32 7.37 -23.59
C GLU A 114 -1.50 6.75 -22.19
N PRO A 115 -2.70 6.86 -21.58
CA PRO A 115 -2.99 6.18 -20.33
C PRO A 115 -2.86 4.64 -20.47
N ASN A 116 -2.14 4.02 -19.54
CA ASN A 116 -2.03 2.56 -19.46
C ASN A 116 -3.04 1.97 -18.47
N ARG A 117 -3.56 0.78 -18.78
CA ARG A 117 -4.30 -0.07 -17.82
C ARG A 117 -3.59 -1.41 -17.68
N ALA A 118 -3.23 -1.76 -16.45
CA ALA A 118 -2.61 -3.03 -16.09
C ALA A 118 -3.46 -3.80 -15.08
N ALA A 119 -3.25 -5.11 -15.02
CA ALA A 119 -3.89 -5.93 -14.00
C ALA A 119 -3.35 -5.54 -12.61
N ALA A 120 -4.26 -5.36 -11.66
CA ALA A 120 -3.89 -5.17 -10.26
C ALA A 120 -3.08 -6.37 -9.77
N GLY A 121 -2.02 -6.10 -9.00
CA GLY A 121 -1.13 -7.14 -8.52
C GLY A 121 0.17 -6.58 -7.98
N ASN A 122 1.29 -6.99 -8.57
CA ASN A 122 2.60 -6.63 -8.07
C ASN A 122 2.82 -5.11 -8.06
N MET A 123 3.14 -4.57 -6.88
CA MET A 123 3.33 -3.13 -6.68
C MET A 123 4.80 -2.71 -6.86
N ALA A 124 5.74 -3.65 -6.76
CA ALA A 124 7.17 -3.37 -6.83
C ALA A 124 7.91 -4.33 -7.78
N VAL A 125 8.78 -3.79 -8.62
CA VAL A 125 9.69 -4.60 -9.46
C VAL A 125 10.67 -5.37 -8.58
N TRP A 126 11.20 -4.70 -7.55
CA TRP A 126 12.06 -5.24 -6.51
C TRP A 126 11.87 -4.46 -5.21
N GLY A 127 12.24 -5.08 -4.09
CA GLY A 127 12.08 -4.51 -2.76
C GLY A 127 11.53 -5.55 -1.76
N PRO A 128 11.37 -5.17 -0.48
CA PRO A 128 10.69 -6.01 0.50
C PRO A 128 9.21 -6.21 0.14
N PRO A 129 8.53 -7.22 0.71
CA PRO A 129 7.09 -7.40 0.50
C PRO A 129 6.31 -6.17 0.99
N PRO A 130 5.15 -5.87 0.37
CA PRO A 130 4.35 -4.72 0.77
C PRO A 130 3.79 -4.85 2.18
N PRO A 131 3.62 -3.72 2.89
CA PRO A 131 3.24 -3.73 4.29
C PRO A 131 1.80 -4.25 4.45
N GLU A 132 1.55 -4.98 5.53
CA GLU A 132 0.25 -5.61 5.81
C GLU A 132 -0.90 -4.61 5.84
N ILE A 133 -0.64 -3.38 6.26
CA ILE A 133 -1.64 -2.30 6.36
C ILE A 133 -2.28 -1.93 5.01
N TRP A 134 -1.68 -2.31 3.88
CA TRP A 134 -2.22 -2.06 2.54
C TRP A 134 -2.73 -3.33 1.86
N GLN A 135 -2.62 -4.47 2.53
CA GLN A 135 -3.18 -5.70 2.01
C GLN A 135 -4.66 -5.75 2.35
N VAL A 136 -5.52 -5.73 1.32
CA VAL A 136 -6.95 -5.99 1.50
C VAL A 136 -7.10 -7.42 2.01
N LYS A 137 -7.62 -7.57 3.23
CA LYS A 137 -7.97 -8.90 3.75
C LYS A 137 -9.14 -9.41 2.92
N VAL A 138 -8.87 -10.32 1.99
CA VAL A 138 -9.94 -11.12 1.38
C VAL A 138 -10.51 -11.96 2.51
N LYS A 139 -11.63 -11.53 3.11
CA LYS A 139 -12.42 -12.41 3.95
C LYS A 139 -12.86 -13.58 3.09
N THR A 140 -12.24 -14.73 3.27
CA THR A 140 -12.84 -16.01 2.88
C THR A 140 -14.02 -16.20 3.81
N ALA A 141 -15.16 -15.63 3.46
CA ALA A 141 -16.38 -15.80 4.23
C ALA A 141 -16.80 -17.27 4.13
N ASN A 142 -16.49 -18.05 5.17
CA ASN A 142 -17.33 -19.17 5.57
C ASN A 142 -18.16 -18.68 6.77
N PRO A 143 -19.42 -18.26 6.57
CA PRO A 143 -20.24 -17.63 7.62
C PRO A 143 -20.39 -18.45 8.91
N LYS A 144 -20.19 -19.77 8.82
CA LYS A 144 -20.26 -20.68 9.96
C LYS A 144 -19.10 -20.54 10.94
N GLU A 145 -17.90 -20.23 10.45
CA GLU A 145 -16.70 -20.11 11.30
C GLU A 145 -16.73 -18.82 12.13
N GLU A 146 -17.28 -17.71 11.59
CA GLU A 146 -17.50 -16.47 12.35
C GLU A 146 -18.55 -16.64 13.46
N GLU A 147 -19.54 -17.52 13.26
CA GLU A 147 -20.58 -17.82 14.26
C GLU A 147 -20.04 -18.71 15.38
N GLU A 148 -19.20 -19.70 15.05
CA GLU A 148 -18.51 -20.56 16.01
C GLU A 148 -17.46 -19.80 16.84
N GLU A 149 -16.70 -18.88 16.25
CA GLU A 149 -15.72 -18.05 16.97
C GLU A 149 -16.42 -17.08 17.94
N LYS A 150 -17.53 -16.46 17.51
CA LYS A 150 -18.37 -15.63 18.40
C LYS A 150 -18.98 -16.44 19.53
N ALA A 151 -19.49 -17.64 19.25
CA ALA A 151 -20.04 -18.52 20.27
C ALA A 151 -18.97 -18.97 21.28
N ALA A 152 -17.75 -19.25 20.82
CA ALA A 152 -16.63 -19.61 21.70
C ALA A 152 -16.22 -18.44 22.62
N ALA A 153 -16.15 -17.22 22.09
CA ALA A 153 -15.79 -16.03 22.88
C ALA A 153 -16.80 -15.70 24.00
N ASP A 154 -18.10 -15.95 23.77
CA ASP A 154 -19.15 -15.72 24.76
C ASP A 154 -19.20 -16.78 25.88
N THR A 155 -18.52 -17.92 25.70
CA THR A 155 -18.44 -18.98 26.74
C THR A 155 -17.25 -18.83 27.68
N LEU A 156 -16.33 -17.89 27.42
CA LEU A 156 -15.19 -17.67 28.30
C LEU A 156 -15.61 -16.92 29.57
N PRO A 157 -15.25 -17.40 30.77
CA PRO A 157 -15.61 -16.73 32.02
C PRO A 157 -14.95 -15.34 32.07
N ARG A 158 -15.76 -14.32 32.36
CA ARG A 158 -15.28 -12.95 32.49
C ARG A 158 -14.25 -12.87 33.63
N PRO A 159 -13.11 -12.20 33.45
CA PRO A 159 -12.13 -12.06 34.50
C PRO A 159 -12.74 -11.28 35.67
N VAL A 160 -12.65 -11.86 36.87
CA VAL A 160 -13.05 -11.19 38.10
C VAL A 160 -12.03 -10.08 38.37
N ALA A 161 -12.49 -8.83 38.42
CA ALA A 161 -11.64 -7.69 38.73
C ALA A 161 -11.01 -7.87 40.12
N ALA A 162 -9.69 -7.95 40.18
CA ALA A 162 -8.95 -7.88 41.44
C ALA A 162 -9.02 -6.44 41.96
N VAL A 163 -9.70 -6.23 43.08
CA VAL A 163 -9.64 -4.98 43.85
C VAL A 163 -8.39 -5.05 44.71
N SER A 164 -7.38 -4.23 44.40
CA SER A 164 -6.20 -4.04 45.24
C SER A 164 -6.51 -3.04 46.36
N GLY A 165 -6.30 -3.46 47.60
CA GLY A 165 -6.18 -2.58 48.77
C GLY A 165 -4.75 -2.10 49.01
#